data_AF-A0A6L3JUU7-F1
#
_entry.id   AF-A0A6L3JUU7-F1
#
_cell.length_a   1.000
_cell.length_b   1.000
_cell.length_c   1.000
_cell.angle_alpha   90.00
_cell.angle_beta   90.00
_cell.angle_gamma   90.00
#
_symmetry.space_group_name_H-M   'P 1'
#
loop_
_entity.id
_entity.type
_entity.pdbx_description
1 polymer ?
#
loop_
_entity_poly.entity_id
_entity_poly.type
_entity_poly.pdbx_seq_one_letter_code
_entity_poly.pdbx_strand_id
1 'polypeptide(L)'
;MDYPELSGATISERDKAFAQEFANFVNGSMCSPDQTGRELTRAHRYLQQQMFKVFLGFMKQLAYNYQQGRYDDRNEWASRLSAEAYQRLIECDLIFDPEFPTSK
;
A
#
# COMPACT_ATOMS: atom_id res chain seq x y z
N MET A 1 -8.54 -5.86 -12.84
CA MET A 1 -9.31 -5.96 -11.58
C MET A 1 -9.47 -4.53 -11.11
N ASP A 2 -10.64 -3.96 -11.32
CA ASP A 2 -10.97 -2.62 -10.82
C ASP A 2 -11.48 -2.79 -9.39
N TYR A 3 -10.73 -2.28 -8.42
CA TYR A 3 -11.13 -2.31 -7.02
C TYR A 3 -12.14 -1.18 -6.76
N PRO A 4 -13.26 -1.44 -6.05
CA PRO A 4 -14.18 -0.38 -5.67
C PRO A 4 -13.47 0.68 -4.84
N GLU A 5 -13.73 1.97 -5.10
CA GLU A 5 -13.21 3.09 -4.31
C GLU A 5 -13.60 2.91 -2.84
N LEU A 6 -12.61 2.70 -1.96
CA LEU A 6 -12.80 2.76 -0.52
C LEU A 6 -12.79 4.23 -0.12
N SER A 7 -13.95 4.70 0.31
CA SER A 7 -14.37 6.11 0.45
C SER A 7 -14.75 6.73 -0.89
N GLY A 8 -15.91 7.38 -0.95
CA GLY A 8 -16.39 8.12 -2.13
C GLY A 8 -15.57 9.39 -2.43
N ALA A 9 -14.26 9.36 -2.16
CA ALA A 9 -13.31 10.38 -2.51
C ALA A 9 -12.75 10.08 -3.90
N THR A 10 -13.05 10.96 -4.84
CA THR A 10 -12.52 10.88 -6.20
C THR A 10 -11.00 10.98 -6.18
N ILE A 11 -10.31 9.94 -6.64
CA ILE A 11 -8.86 9.93 -6.80
C ILE A 11 -8.45 10.97 -7.85
N SER A 12 -7.50 11.85 -7.53
CA SER A 12 -7.08 12.89 -8.47
C SER A 12 -6.36 12.31 -9.70
N GLU A 13 -6.44 12.99 -10.84
CA GLU A 13 -5.72 12.57 -12.05
C GLU A 13 -4.20 12.52 -11.84
N ARG A 14 -3.66 13.32 -10.92
CA ARG A 14 -2.23 13.27 -10.55
C ARG A 14 -1.89 11.99 -9.79
N ASP A 15 -2.75 11.57 -8.87
CA ASP A 15 -2.53 10.34 -8.12
C ASP A 15 -2.63 9.10 -9.02
N LYS A 16 -3.58 9.10 -9.98
CA LYS A 16 -3.68 8.07 -11.02
C LYS A 16 -2.44 8.02 -11.90
N ALA A 17 -1.94 9.18 -12.34
CA ALA A 17 -0.74 9.27 -13.15
C ALA A 17 0.48 8.69 -12.42
N PHE A 18 0.67 9.06 -11.14
CA PHE A 18 1.72 8.48 -10.31
C PHE A 18 1.58 6.96 -10.15
N ALA A 19 0.37 6.46 -9.85
CA ALA A 19 0.13 5.03 -9.73
C ALA A 19 0.49 4.28 -11.02
N GLN A 20 0.19 4.85 -12.18
CA GLN A 20 0.56 4.30 -13.47
C GLN A 20 2.09 4.31 -13.71
N GLU A 21 2.77 5.40 -13.39
CA GLU A 21 4.23 5.50 -13.49
C GLU A 21 4.92 4.47 -12.57
N PHE A 22 4.44 4.35 -11.33
CA PHE A 22 4.93 3.37 -10.39
C PHE A 22 4.73 1.94 -10.90
N ALA A 23 3.52 1.61 -11.39
CA ALA A 23 3.22 0.30 -11.98
C ALA A 23 4.12 -0.02 -13.19
N ASN A 24 4.33 0.95 -14.08
CA ASN A 24 5.22 0.79 -15.23
C ASN A 24 6.67 0.55 -14.80
N PHE A 25 7.13 1.29 -13.80
CA PHE A 25 8.48 1.14 -13.26
C PHE A 25 8.67 -0.26 -12.66
N VAL A 26 7.78 -0.71 -11.76
CA VAL A 26 7.94 -2.01 -11.09
C VAL A 26 7.80 -3.19 -12.05
N ASN A 27 6.99 -3.07 -13.11
CA ASN A 27 6.77 -4.13 -14.07
C ASN A 27 7.85 -4.21 -15.18
N GLY A 28 8.47 -3.08 -15.55
CA GLY A 28 9.35 -3.02 -16.73
C GLY A 28 10.76 -2.50 -16.50
N SER A 29 10.96 -1.56 -15.58
CA SER A 29 12.22 -0.82 -15.43
C SER A 29 13.01 -1.18 -14.17
N MET A 30 12.34 -1.71 -13.15
CA MET A 30 12.95 -2.05 -11.87
C MET A 30 13.83 -3.31 -12.01
N CYS A 31 15.10 -3.18 -11.62
CA CYS A 31 16.04 -4.30 -11.64
C CYS A 31 15.92 -5.20 -10.40
N SER A 32 15.82 -4.61 -9.20
CA SER A 32 15.73 -5.34 -7.94
C SER A 32 14.95 -4.53 -6.90
N PRO A 33 13.86 -5.08 -6.31
CA PRO A 33 13.12 -4.43 -5.24
C PRO A 33 14.01 -4.05 -4.05
N ASP A 34 14.93 -4.93 -3.65
CA ASP A 34 15.82 -4.71 -2.50
C ASP A 34 16.80 -3.57 -2.74
N GLN A 35 17.42 -3.52 -3.93
CA GLN A 35 18.35 -2.44 -4.28
C GLN A 35 17.61 -1.11 -4.42
N THR A 36 16.44 -1.10 -5.07
CA THR A 36 15.59 0.09 -5.16
C THR A 36 15.21 0.58 -3.77
N GLY A 37 14.75 -0.30 -2.87
CA GLY A 37 14.42 0.04 -1.49
C GLY A 37 15.60 0.68 -0.74
N ARG A 38 16.80 0.11 -0.88
CA ARG A 38 18.03 0.68 -0.30
C ARG A 38 18.37 2.05 -0.88
N GLU A 39 18.17 2.28 -2.16
CA GLU A 39 18.42 3.59 -2.78
C GLU A 39 17.41 4.64 -2.31
N LEU A 40 16.13 4.26 -2.11
CA LEU A 40 15.11 5.17 -1.57
C LEU A 40 15.49 5.71 -0.17
N THR A 41 16.27 4.98 0.62
CA THR A 41 16.77 5.47 1.92
C THR A 41 17.87 6.52 1.81
N ARG A 42 18.31 6.89 0.60
CA ARG A 42 19.29 7.97 0.37
C ARG A 42 18.64 9.31 0.06
N ALA A 43 17.33 9.34 -0.21
CA ALA A 43 16.57 10.57 -0.31
C ALA A 43 16.67 11.39 0.99
N HIS A 44 16.44 12.71 0.92
CA HIS A 44 16.40 13.53 2.12
C HIS A 44 15.20 13.16 3.01
N ARG A 45 15.34 13.31 4.34
CA ARG A 45 14.41 12.78 5.36
C ARG A 45 12.94 13.12 5.11
N TYR A 46 12.65 14.35 4.66
CA TYR A 46 11.28 14.76 4.35
C TYR A 46 10.67 13.91 3.22
N LEU A 47 11.39 13.71 2.13
CA LEU A 47 10.92 12.89 1.01
C LEU A 47 10.78 11.41 1.41
N GLN A 48 11.69 10.88 2.24
CA GLN A 48 11.54 9.52 2.79
C GLN A 48 10.20 9.36 3.52
N GLN A 49 9.81 10.33 4.34
CA GLN A 49 8.55 10.30 5.04
C GLN A 49 7.34 10.36 4.08
N GLN A 50 7.42 11.15 3.01
CA GLN A 50 6.34 11.20 2.01
C GLN A 50 6.21 9.89 1.23
N MET A 51 7.33 9.29 0.80
CA MET A 51 7.33 7.98 0.15
C MET A 51 6.77 6.89 1.07
N PHE A 52 7.12 6.93 2.36
CA PHE A 52 6.59 5.97 3.32
C PHE A 52 5.08 6.12 3.54
N LYS A 53 4.52 7.34 3.48
CA LYS A 53 3.06 7.55 3.54
C LYS A 53 2.34 6.91 2.34
N VAL A 54 2.92 7.00 1.14
CA VAL A 54 2.38 6.32 -0.05
C VAL A 54 2.39 4.80 0.15
N PHE A 55 3.52 4.25 0.62
CA PHE A 55 3.61 2.83 0.98
C PHE A 55 2.55 2.43 2.01
N LEU A 56 2.36 3.23 3.06
CA LEU A 56 1.37 2.95 4.11
C LEU A 56 -0.07 2.96 3.56
N GLY A 57 -0.39 3.91 2.67
CA GLY A 57 -1.69 3.95 1.98
C GLY A 57 -1.93 2.71 1.12
N PHE A 58 -0.92 2.26 0.37
CA PHE A 58 -0.99 1.04 -0.42
C PHE A 58 -1.17 -0.21 0.47
N MET A 59 -0.41 -0.32 1.56
CA MET A 59 -0.53 -1.41 2.53
C MET A 59 -1.92 -1.44 3.18
N LYS A 60 -2.46 -0.28 3.61
CA LYS A 60 -3.84 -0.17 4.10
C LYS A 60 -4.82 -0.74 3.09
N GLN A 61 -4.74 -0.31 1.83
CA GLN A 61 -5.67 -0.77 0.79
C GLN A 61 -5.60 -2.28 0.55
N LEU A 62 -4.40 -2.86 0.53
CA LEU A 62 -4.21 -4.31 0.43
C LEU A 62 -4.77 -5.08 1.63
N ALA A 63 -4.63 -4.52 2.84
CA ALA A 63 -5.19 -5.07 4.07
C ALA A 63 -6.72 -5.09 4.05
N TYR A 64 -7.36 -3.99 3.64
CA TYR A 64 -8.82 -3.93 3.47
C TYR A 64 -9.30 -4.94 2.42
N ASN A 65 -8.60 -5.03 1.30
CA ASN A 65 -8.90 -6.00 0.26
C ASN A 65 -8.83 -7.45 0.79
N TYR A 66 -7.82 -7.77 1.61
CA TYR A 66 -7.70 -9.08 2.23
C TYR A 66 -8.89 -9.39 3.17
N GLN A 67 -9.18 -8.49 4.11
CA GLN A 67 -10.29 -8.66 5.07
C GLN A 67 -11.66 -8.78 4.39
N GLN A 68 -11.82 -8.18 3.21
CA GLN A 68 -13.05 -8.23 2.41
C GLN A 68 -13.10 -9.38 1.39
N GLY A 69 -12.06 -10.24 1.33
CA GLY A 69 -11.97 -11.30 0.32
C GLY A 69 -11.82 -10.79 -1.12
N ARG A 70 -11.36 -9.54 -1.31
CA ARG A 70 -11.16 -8.88 -2.61
C ARG A 70 -9.71 -9.04 -3.08
N TYR A 71 -9.29 -10.26 -3.32
CA TYR A 71 -7.97 -10.60 -3.87
C TYR A 71 -8.08 -11.89 -4.69
N ASP A 72 -7.03 -12.21 -5.45
CA ASP A 72 -6.87 -13.50 -6.12
C ASP A 72 -5.50 -14.10 -5.79
N ASP A 73 -5.26 -15.35 -6.21
CA ASP A 73 -4.04 -16.10 -5.88
C ASP A 73 -2.74 -15.34 -6.25
N ARG A 74 -2.79 -14.41 -7.22
CA ARG A 74 -1.60 -13.64 -7.65
C ARG A 74 -1.21 -12.56 -6.66
N ASN A 75 -2.16 -11.99 -5.91
CA ASN A 75 -1.90 -10.92 -4.94
C ASN A 75 -2.22 -11.30 -3.49
N GLU A 76 -2.71 -12.52 -3.23
CA GLU A 76 -3.00 -13.03 -1.89
C GLU A 76 -1.82 -12.82 -0.92
N TRP A 77 -0.61 -13.18 -1.32
CA TRP A 77 0.57 -13.06 -0.46
C TRP A 77 0.78 -11.62 0.03
N ALA A 78 0.73 -10.64 -0.88
CA ALA A 78 0.89 -9.23 -0.55
C ALA A 78 -0.29 -8.71 0.30
N SER A 79 -1.51 -9.11 -0.04
CA SER A 79 -2.73 -8.77 0.69
C SER A 79 -2.71 -9.30 2.14
N ARG A 80 -2.33 -10.56 2.34
CA ARG A 80 -2.22 -11.18 3.66
C ARG A 80 -1.15 -10.51 4.51
N LEU A 81 0.06 -10.34 3.98
CA LEU A 81 1.14 -9.66 4.71
C LEU A 81 0.75 -8.24 5.10
N SER A 82 0.08 -7.53 4.21
CA SER A 82 -0.42 -6.19 4.50
C SER A 82 -1.46 -6.19 5.62
N ALA A 83 -2.39 -7.16 5.62
CA ALA A 83 -3.38 -7.28 6.68
C ALA A 83 -2.75 -7.54 8.05
N GLU A 84 -1.82 -8.49 8.15
CA GLU A 84 -1.10 -8.80 9.39
C GLU A 84 -0.30 -7.60 9.91
N ALA A 85 0.45 -6.94 9.02
CA ALA A 85 1.25 -5.77 9.39
C ALA A 85 0.38 -4.59 9.81
N TYR A 86 -0.68 -4.29 9.05
CA TYR A 86 -1.57 -3.16 9.33
C TYR A 86 -2.35 -3.36 10.63
N GLN A 87 -2.88 -4.57 10.85
CA GLN A 87 -3.52 -4.97 12.10
C GLN A 87 -2.57 -4.77 13.29
N ARG A 88 -1.32 -5.22 13.17
CA ARG A 88 -0.33 -5.06 14.24
C ARG A 88 -0.03 -3.60 14.56
N LEU A 89 0.00 -2.73 13.55
CA LEU A 89 0.20 -1.29 13.76
C LEU A 89 -0.98 -0.65 14.50
N ILE A 90 -2.21 -1.11 14.27
CA ILE A 90 -3.40 -0.67 15.00
C ILE A 90 -3.34 -1.16 16.46
N GLU A 91 -3.02 -2.43 16.69
CA GLU A 91 -2.90 -3.01 18.04
C GLU A 91 -1.82 -2.36 18.90
N CYS A 92 -0.79 -1.79 18.26
CA CYS A 92 0.27 -1.05 18.95
C CYS A 92 -0.08 0.43 19.17
N ASP A 93 -1.30 0.87 18.85
CA ASP A 93 -1.72 2.29 18.86
C ASP A 93 -0.86 3.21 17.97
N LEU A 94 -0.15 2.65 16.97
CA LEU A 94 0.68 3.40 16.03
C LEU A 94 -0.13 3.97 14.86
N ILE A 95 -1.27 3.35 14.56
CA ILE A 95 -2.25 3.79 13.56
C ILE A 95 -3.64 3.75 14.20
N PHE A 96 -4.39 4.83 14.03
CA PHE A 96 -5.80 4.86 14.41
C PHE A 96 -6.67 4.65 13.17
N ASP A 97 -7.31 3.49 13.06
CA ASP A 97 -8.27 3.18 12.01
C ASP A 97 -9.44 2.33 12.57
N PRO A 98 -10.51 2.96 13.08
CA PRO A 98 -11.62 2.26 13.71
C PRO A 98 -12.52 1.52 12.70
N GLU A 99 -12.38 1.79 11.40
CA GLU A 99 -13.14 1.13 10.34
C GLU A 99 -12.45 -0.15 9.83
N PHE A 100 -11.19 -0.37 10.22
CA PHE A 100 -10.47 -1.56 9.81
C PHE A 100 -11.11 -2.80 10.46
N PRO A 101 -11.50 -3.82 9.67
CA PRO A 101 -12.12 -5.01 10.22
C PRO A 101 -11.09 -5.77 11.07
N THR A 102 -11.21 -5.67 12.39
CA THR A 102 -10.51 -6.57 13.30
C THR A 102 -11.09 -7.97 13.09
N SER A 103 -10.24 -8.93 12.73
CA SER A 103 -10.68 -10.33 12.65
C SER A 103 -11.31 -10.73 13.99
N LYS A 104 -12.49 -11.35 13.94
CA LYS A 104 -13.21 -11.87 15.12
C LYS A 104 -12.41 -12.94 15.85
#